data_AF-A0A847EL71-F1
#
_entry.id   AF-A0A847EL71-F1
#
_cell.length_a   1.000
_cell.length_b   1.000
_cell.length_c   1.000
_cell.angle_alpha   90.00
_cell.angle_beta   90.00
_cell.angle_gamma   90.00
#
_symmetry.space_group_name_H-M   'P 1'
#
loop_
_entity.id
_entity.type
_entity.pdbx_description
1 polymer ?
#
loop_
_entity_poly.entity_id
_entity_poly.type
_entity_poly.pdbx_seq_one_letter_code
_entity_poly.pdbx_strand_id
1 'polypeptide(L)'
;MRLADGNPMTKTLMLTLIFEVVVYVLAIPGMIQVDAVPLAPAFGTGLAAAALAGVAAGTLRRPIGWPLAWAAQVAGILLGLLTPWMFAVGGGFAALFLVEFILGKKIESRQ
;
A
#
# COMPACT_ATOMS: atom_id res chain seq x y z
N MET A 1 -4.58 -10.61 8.85
CA MET A 1 -4.31 -11.87 8.13
C MET A 1 -2.84 -11.90 7.74
N ARG A 2 -2.13 -13.04 7.88
CA ARG A 2 -0.69 -13.15 7.59
C ARG A 2 -0.33 -14.41 6.79
N LEU A 3 0.78 -14.35 6.06
CA LEU A 3 1.46 -15.52 5.50
C LEU A 3 2.37 -16.18 6.55
N ALA A 4 2.71 -17.44 6.33
CA ALA A 4 3.65 -18.21 7.13
C ALA A 4 5.10 -17.75 6.89
N ASP A 5 5.93 -17.92 7.91
CA ASP A 5 7.34 -17.54 7.85
C ASP A 5 8.06 -18.42 6.80
N GLY A 6 8.80 -17.78 5.89
CA GLY A 6 9.48 -18.46 4.78
C GLY A 6 8.71 -18.48 3.45
N ASN A 7 7.47 -17.98 3.41
CA ASN A 7 6.71 -17.90 2.16
C ASN A 7 7.43 -16.98 1.14
N PRO A 8 7.75 -17.47 -0.07
CA PRO A 8 8.45 -16.67 -1.09
C PRO A 8 7.68 -15.41 -1.49
N MET A 9 6.35 -15.42 -1.38
CA MET A 9 5.49 -14.29 -1.76
C MET A 9 5.63 -13.09 -0.83
N THR A 10 6.18 -13.28 0.37
CA THR A 10 6.46 -12.17 1.30
C THR A 10 7.39 -11.13 0.66
N LYS A 11 8.38 -11.55 -0.15
CA LYS A 11 9.29 -10.62 -0.82
C LYS A 11 8.59 -9.79 -1.88
N THR A 12 7.68 -10.41 -2.64
CA THR A 12 6.90 -9.71 -3.66
C THR A 12 5.96 -8.69 -3.01
N LEU A 13 5.26 -9.07 -1.95
CA LEU A 13 4.41 -8.14 -1.17
C LEU A 13 5.20 -6.95 -0.61
N MET A 14 6.43 -7.18 -0.14
CA MET A 14 7.31 -6.09 0.30
C MET A 14 7.64 -5.13 -0.84
N LEU A 15 7.90 -5.63 -2.06
CA LEU A 15 8.17 -4.80 -3.23
C LEU A 15 6.93 -3.98 -3.63
N THR A 16 5.75 -4.58 -3.59
CA THR A 16 4.48 -3.90 -3.84
C THR A 16 4.28 -2.72 -2.90
N LEU A 17 4.49 -2.92 -1.59
CA LEU A 17 4.43 -1.84 -0.60
C LEU A 17 5.50 -0.76 -0.82
N ILE A 18 6.70 -1.12 -1.29
CA ILE A 18 7.75 -0.13 -1.61
C ILE A 18 7.35 0.71 -2.83
N PHE A 19 6.73 0.12 -3.85
CA PHE A 19 6.21 0.87 -4.98
C PHE A 19 5.06 1.80 -4.57
N GLU A 20 4.21 1.39 -3.64
CA GLU A 20 3.18 2.26 -3.06
C GLU A 20 3.76 3.50 -2.41
N VAL A 21 4.91 3.41 -1.73
CA VAL A 21 5.59 4.60 -1.18
C VAL A 21 5.84 5.63 -2.28
N VAL A 22 6.37 5.18 -3.43
CA VAL A 22 6.64 6.06 -4.58
C VAL A 22 5.34 6.65 -5.13
N VAL A 23 4.31 5.82 -5.29
CA VAL A 23 3.00 6.23 -5.80
C VAL A 23 2.34 7.27 -4.89
N TYR A 24 2.37 7.08 -3.57
CA TYR A 24 1.75 7.99 -2.62
C TYR A 24 2.49 9.33 -2.51
N VAL A 25 3.82 9.33 -2.65
CA VAL A 25 4.59 10.57 -2.78
C VAL A 25 4.23 11.29 -4.09
N LEU A 26 4.12 10.56 -5.20
CA LEU A 26 3.72 11.12 -6.49
C LEU A 26 2.25 11.55 -6.54
N ALA A 27 1.41 11.08 -5.63
CA ALA A 27 0.03 11.55 -5.50
C ALA A 27 -0.04 13.00 -4.97
N ILE A 28 0.97 13.47 -4.23
CA ILE A 28 1.02 14.85 -3.68
C ILE A 28 0.93 15.92 -4.78
N PRO A 29 1.78 15.90 -5.84
CA PRO A 29 1.61 16.85 -6.94
C PRO A 29 0.29 16.66 -7.68
N GLY A 30 -0.26 15.43 -7.77
CA GLY A 30 -1.60 15.19 -8.32
C GLY A 30 -2.68 15.94 -7.54
N MET A 31 -2.69 15.78 -6.21
CA MET A 31 -3.59 16.49 -5.29
C MET A 31 -3.49 18.02 -5.45
N ILE A 32 -2.27 18.57 -5.55
CA ILE A 32 -2.06 20.02 -5.61
C ILE A 32 -2.35 20.59 -7.01
N GLN A 33 -1.85 19.96 -8.07
CA GLN A 33 -1.86 20.51 -9.42
C GLN A 33 -3.12 20.16 -10.21
N VAL A 34 -3.73 19.00 -9.93
CA VAL A 34 -4.91 18.52 -10.67
C VAL A 34 -6.19 18.82 -9.90
N ASP A 35 -6.23 18.49 -8.61
CA ASP A 35 -7.44 18.59 -7.79
C ASP A 35 -7.48 19.83 -6.88
N ALA A 36 -6.46 20.70 -6.95
CA ALA A 36 -6.34 21.94 -6.19
C ALA A 36 -6.50 21.77 -4.65
N VAL A 37 -6.13 20.59 -4.13
CA VAL A 37 -6.14 20.29 -2.70
C VAL A 37 -5.13 21.20 -1.98
N PRO A 38 -5.49 21.81 -0.84
CA PRO A 38 -4.56 22.66 -0.09
C PRO A 38 -3.27 21.92 0.31
N LEU A 39 -2.18 22.67 0.45
CA LEU A 39 -0.85 22.12 0.70
C LEU A 39 -0.79 21.21 1.94
N ALA A 40 -1.42 21.64 3.04
CA ALA A 40 -1.40 20.92 4.32
C ALA A 40 -2.03 19.51 4.23
N PRO A 41 -3.28 19.31 3.77
CA PRO A 41 -3.85 17.98 3.59
C PRO A 41 -3.11 17.16 2.53
N ALA A 42 -2.65 17.75 1.43
CA ALA A 42 -1.94 17.00 0.38
C ALA A 42 -0.63 16.37 0.90
N PHE A 43 0.20 17.15 1.58
CA PHE A 43 1.42 16.63 2.20
C PHE A 43 1.11 15.72 3.39
N GLY A 44 0.14 16.08 4.22
CA GLY A 44 -0.24 15.32 5.40
C GLY A 44 -0.68 13.90 5.06
N THR A 45 -1.63 13.74 4.14
CA THR A 45 -2.16 12.41 3.78
C THR A 45 -1.20 11.64 2.88
N GLY A 46 -0.57 12.29 1.90
CA GLY A 46 0.38 11.66 0.99
C GLY A 46 1.60 11.10 1.72
N LEU A 47 2.25 11.90 2.58
CA LEU A 47 3.39 11.44 3.37
C LEU A 47 2.98 10.44 4.46
N ALA A 48 1.81 10.60 5.09
CA ALA A 48 1.34 9.62 6.07
C ALA A 48 1.10 8.24 5.42
N ALA A 49 0.48 8.20 4.23
CA ALA A 49 0.28 6.97 3.48
C ALA A 49 1.62 6.37 3.02
N ALA A 50 2.55 7.19 2.52
CA ALA A 50 3.88 6.75 2.12
C ALA A 50 4.68 6.17 3.31
N ALA A 51 4.63 6.84 4.47
CA ALA A 51 5.25 6.36 5.69
C ALA A 51 4.62 5.04 6.16
N LEU A 52 3.30 4.93 6.11
CA LEU A 52 2.58 3.71 6.47
C LEU A 52 3.01 2.52 5.59
N ALA A 53 3.06 2.69 4.27
CA ALA A 53 3.52 1.67 3.34
C ALA A 53 5.01 1.30 3.56
N GLY A 54 5.87 2.30 3.79
CA GLY A 54 7.30 2.08 4.07
C GLY A 54 7.54 1.32 5.37
N VAL A 55 6.84 1.69 6.46
CA VAL A 55 6.90 0.98 7.74
C VAL A 55 6.32 -0.43 7.59
N ALA A 56 5.22 -0.61 6.86
CA ALA A 56 4.66 -1.93 6.58
C ALA A 56 5.66 -2.83 5.84
N ALA A 57 6.32 -2.31 4.80
CA ALA A 57 7.34 -3.03 4.05
C ALA A 57 8.52 -3.46 4.95
N GLY A 58 9.05 -2.53 5.75
CA GLY A 58 10.16 -2.80 6.66
C GLY A 58 9.80 -3.78 7.80
N THR A 59 8.53 -3.83 8.19
CA THR A 59 8.05 -4.65 9.31
C THR A 59 7.29 -5.91 8.87
N LEU A 60 7.19 -6.22 7.58
CA LEU A 60 6.39 -7.36 7.08
C LEU A 60 6.88 -8.73 7.60
N ARG A 61 8.16 -8.81 7.99
CA ARG A 61 8.75 -9.99 8.66
C ARG A 61 8.34 -10.15 10.13
N ARG A 62 7.65 -9.16 10.69
CA ARG A 62 7.13 -9.14 12.06
C ARG A 62 5.60 -9.26 12.03
N PRO A 63 4.96 -9.81 13.08
CA PRO A 63 3.51 -9.97 13.09
C PRO A 63 2.74 -8.65 12.94
N ILE A 64 3.33 -7.53 13.36
CA ILE A 64 2.72 -6.19 13.26
C ILE A 64 2.73 -5.63 11.84
N GLY A 65 3.62 -6.08 10.94
CA GLY A 65 3.69 -5.56 9.57
C GLY A 65 2.48 -5.92 8.73
N TRP A 66 1.81 -7.03 9.05
CA TRP A 66 0.62 -7.48 8.32
C TRP A 66 -0.58 -6.54 8.49
N PRO A 67 -1.02 -6.21 9.72
CA PRO A 67 -2.04 -5.16 9.90
C PRO A 67 -1.67 -3.84 9.22
N LEU A 68 -0.41 -3.42 9.28
CA LEU A 68 0.06 -2.17 8.66
C LEU A 68 -0.02 -2.22 7.14
N ALA A 69 0.31 -3.36 6.53
CA ALA A 69 0.20 -3.54 5.08
C ALA A 69 -1.26 -3.44 4.60
N TRP A 70 -2.20 -4.05 5.33
CA TRP A 70 -3.63 -3.89 5.05
C TRP A 70 -4.11 -2.46 5.26
N ALA A 71 -3.63 -1.79 6.31
CA ALA A 71 -3.93 -0.38 6.54
C ALA A 71 -3.39 0.52 5.41
N ALA A 72 -2.22 0.20 4.84
CA ALA A 72 -1.65 0.90 3.69
C ALA A 72 -2.58 0.80 2.47
N GLN A 73 -3.16 -0.38 2.20
CA GLN A 73 -4.13 -0.55 1.10
C GLN A 73 -5.37 0.33 1.28
N VAL A 74 -5.93 0.34 2.50
CA VAL A 74 -7.08 1.19 2.83
C VAL A 74 -6.70 2.68 2.69
N ALA A 75 -5.52 3.08 3.16
CA ALA A 75 -5.03 4.44 3.01
C ALA A 75 -4.90 4.85 1.53
N GLY A 76 -4.35 3.99 0.68
CA GLY A 76 -4.24 4.22 -0.75
C GLY A 76 -5.58 4.42 -1.45
N ILE A 77 -6.59 3.64 -1.08
CA ILE A 77 -7.96 3.81 -1.58
C ILE A 77 -8.59 5.11 -1.07
N LEU A 78 -8.38 5.44 0.21
CA LEU A 78 -8.92 6.67 0.82
C LEU A 78 -8.29 7.94 0.26
N LEU A 79 -7.05 7.90 -0.25
CA LEU A 79 -6.48 9.00 -1.03
C LEU A 79 -7.32 9.34 -2.28
N GLY A 80 -8.12 8.39 -2.78
CA GLY A 80 -9.13 8.62 -3.82
C GLY A 80 -10.14 9.72 -3.49
N LEU A 81 -10.39 9.98 -2.20
CA LEU A 81 -11.29 11.06 -1.77
C LEU A 81 -10.69 12.46 -1.98
N LEU A 82 -9.36 12.56 -2.08
CA LEU A 82 -8.64 13.82 -2.35
C LEU A 82 -8.27 13.95 -3.83
N THR A 83 -7.89 12.83 -4.46
CA THR A 83 -7.58 12.76 -5.88
C THR A 83 -8.29 11.55 -6.47
N PRO A 84 -9.42 11.70 -7.18
CA PRO A 84 -10.25 10.59 -7.65
C PRO A 84 -9.50 9.52 -8.44
N TRP A 85 -8.44 9.90 -9.16
CA TRP A 85 -7.58 8.96 -9.89
C TRP A 85 -6.90 7.91 -8.98
N MET A 86 -6.69 8.22 -7.70
CA MET A 86 -6.17 7.28 -6.71
C MET A 86 -7.11 6.12 -6.41
N PHE A 87 -8.41 6.20 -6.72
CA PHE A 87 -9.26 5.01 -6.67
C PHE A 87 -8.81 3.95 -7.67
N ALA A 88 -8.40 4.36 -8.88
CA ALA A 88 -7.88 3.44 -9.88
C ALA A 88 -6.49 2.94 -9.50
N VAL A 89 -5.58 3.85 -9.14
CA VAL A 89 -4.17 3.49 -8.85
C VAL A 89 -4.06 2.73 -7.52
N GLY A 90 -4.59 3.29 -6.43
CA GLY A 90 -4.60 2.65 -5.12
C GLY A 90 -5.42 1.37 -5.10
N GLY A 91 -6.56 1.34 -5.80
CA GLY A 91 -7.33 0.11 -6.01
C GLY A 91 -6.56 -0.96 -6.80
N GLY A 92 -5.79 -0.55 -7.82
CA GLY A 92 -4.91 -1.44 -8.58
C GLY A 92 -3.83 -2.08 -7.70
N PHE A 93 -3.16 -1.28 -6.87
CA PHE A 93 -2.19 -1.80 -5.90
C PHE A 93 -2.82 -2.71 -4.85
N ALA A 94 -4.00 -2.36 -4.32
CA ALA A 94 -4.75 -3.22 -3.41
C ALA A 94 -5.15 -4.56 -4.06
N ALA A 95 -5.52 -4.55 -5.34
CA ALA A 95 -5.81 -5.76 -6.08
C ALA A 95 -4.55 -6.61 -6.27
N LEU A 96 -3.42 -6.02 -6.64
CA LEU A 96 -2.14 -6.71 -6.75
C LEU A 96 -1.72 -7.34 -5.41
N PHE A 97 -1.77 -6.56 -4.33
CA PHE A 97 -1.49 -7.02 -2.97
C PHE A 97 -2.39 -8.19 -2.57
N LEU A 98 -3.69 -8.10 -2.86
CA LEU A 98 -4.65 -9.16 -2.56
C LEU A 98 -4.34 -10.44 -3.36
N VAL A 99 -4.03 -10.32 -4.64
CA VAL A 99 -3.67 -11.47 -5.50
C VAL A 99 -2.38 -12.14 -5.00
N GLU A 100 -1.36 -11.36 -4.68
CA GLU A 100 -0.10 -11.86 -4.10
C GLU A 100 -0.34 -12.58 -2.76
N PHE A 101 -1.21 -12.02 -1.92
CA PHE A 101 -1.58 -12.62 -0.65
C PHE A 101 -2.32 -13.95 -0.84
N ILE A 102 -3.32 -14.00 -1.74
CA ILE A 102 -4.06 -15.22 -2.06
C ILE A 102 -3.13 -16.28 -2.65
N LEU A 103 -2.22 -15.89 -3.53
CA LEU A 103 -1.24 -16.81 -4.12
C LEU A 103 -0.30 -17.35 -3.05
N GLY A 104 0.16 -16.51 -2.12
CA GLY A 104 0.94 -16.93 -0.95
C GLY A 104 0.20 -17.98 -0.12
N LYS A 105 -1.08 -17.76 0.17
CA LYS A 105 -1.94 -18.73 0.87
C LYS A 105 -2.10 -20.05 0.10
N LYS A 106 -2.24 -19.97 -1.22
CA LYS A 106 -2.37 -21.14 -2.08
C LYS A 106 -1.08 -21.97 -2.10
N ILE A 107 0.09 -21.32 -2.08
CA ILE A 107 1.38 -22.00 -1.96
C ILE A 107 1.49 -22.70 -0.61
N GLU A 108 1.15 -22.02 0.49
CA GLU A 108 1.11 -22.63 1.84
C GLU A 108 0.21 -23.85 1.91
N SER A 109 -0.94 -23.85 1.22
CA SER A 109 -1.86 -24.99 1.21
C SER A 109 -1.37 -26.20 0.41
N ARG A 110 -0.35 -26.02 -0.44
CA ARG A 110 0.19 -27.05 -1.34
C ARG A 110 1.55 -27.59 -0.88
N GLN A 111 2.19 -26.94 0.09
CA GLN A 111 3.39 -27.42 0.76
C GLN A 111 3.01 -28.21 2.01
#